data_AF-A0A453QI62-F1
#
_entry.id   AF-A0A453QI62-F1
#
_cell.length_a   1.000
_cell.length_b   1.000
_cell.length_c   1.000
_cell.angle_alpha   90.00
_cell.angle_beta   90.00
_cell.angle_gamma   90.00
#
_symmetry.space_group_name_H-M   'P 1'
#
loop_
_entity.id
_entity.type
_entity.pdbx_description
1 polymer ?
#
loop_
_entity_poly.entity_id
_entity_poly.type
_entity_poly.pdbx_seq_one_letter_code
_entity_poly.pdbx_strand_id
1 'polypeptide(L)'
;MGSSSNRERKTVAVFSRISRRCLMIRIETIVLFLLEQQGRLASRIEKLGKQRAILAEQPDISAIAELREAYREVGLDLIKLLKFVDLNATGIRKILKKFDKRFSYRFTDYYVSSRSNHPYSQLQQVFKHVGVGAVVGALSRNLADLQERQGSYLSIYDQPASALK
;
A
#
# COMPACT_ATOMS: atom_id res chain seq x y z
N MET A 1 15.26 -24.32 46.09
CA MET A 1 14.15 -23.69 45.32
C MET A 1 14.59 -22.68 44.24
N GLY A 2 15.88 -22.33 44.08
CA GLY A 2 16.33 -21.32 43.08
C GLY A 2 16.54 -21.80 41.64
N SER A 3 16.55 -23.12 41.38
CA SER A 3 16.94 -23.71 40.09
C SER A 3 15.80 -23.76 39.04
N SER A 4 14.54 -23.94 39.45
CA SER A 4 13.38 -23.91 38.53
C SER A 4 13.10 -22.50 37.99
N SER A 5 13.19 -21.47 38.84
CA SER A 5 12.93 -20.07 38.46
C SER A 5 13.90 -19.55 37.40
N ASN A 6 15.18 -19.96 37.45
CA ASN A 6 16.18 -19.56 36.45
C ASN A 6 16.02 -20.32 35.12
N ARG A 7 15.54 -21.57 35.15
CA ARG A 7 15.26 -22.38 33.95
C ARG A 7 14.04 -21.84 33.20
N GLU A 8 12.96 -21.50 33.91
CA GLU A 8 11.78 -20.85 33.33
C GLU A 8 12.09 -19.49 32.71
N ARG A 9 12.85 -18.62 33.39
CA ARG A 9 13.26 -17.31 32.85
C ARG A 9 14.09 -17.45 31.56
N LYS A 10 15.01 -18.43 31.49
CA LYS A 10 15.79 -18.72 30.27
C LYS A 10 14.89 -19.23 29.14
N THR A 11 13.95 -20.14 29.42
CA THR A 11 13.00 -20.65 28.43
C THR A 11 12.09 -19.55 27.87
N VAL A 12 11.57 -18.67 28.73
CA VAL A 12 10.76 -17.50 28.33
C VAL A 12 11.57 -16.52 27.47
N ALA A 13 12.82 -16.24 27.84
CA ALA A 13 13.70 -15.37 27.07
C ALA A 13 14.03 -15.94 25.68
N VAL A 14 14.28 -17.24 25.59
CA VAL A 14 14.55 -17.93 24.31
C VAL A 14 13.30 -17.95 23.43
N PHE A 15 12.13 -18.31 23.98
CA PHE A 15 10.87 -18.30 23.25
C PHE A 15 10.51 -16.91 22.73
N SER A 16 10.69 -15.87 23.56
CA SER A 16 10.51 -14.47 23.19
C SER A 16 11.46 -14.03 22.07
N ARG A 17 12.71 -14.52 22.07
CA ARG A 17 13.69 -14.21 21.02
C ARG A 17 13.33 -14.87 19.69
N ILE A 18 12.99 -16.17 19.70
CA ILE A 18 12.59 -16.92 18.51
C ILE A 18 11.32 -16.31 17.90
N SER A 19 10.33 -16.04 18.73
CA SER A 19 9.06 -15.42 18.31
C SER A 19 9.24 -14.06 17.65
N ARG A 20 10.11 -13.21 18.19
CA ARG A 20 10.45 -11.91 17.60
C ARG A 20 11.14 -12.08 16.25
N ARG A 21 12.07 -13.02 16.13
CA ARG A 21 12.75 -13.32 14.85
C ARG A 21 11.78 -13.79 13.79
N CYS A 22 10.87 -14.71 14.11
CA CYS A 22 9.83 -15.18 13.19
C CYS A 22 8.89 -14.04 12.76
N LEU A 23 8.56 -13.12 13.67
CA LEU A 23 7.77 -11.94 13.32
C LEU A 23 8.52 -11.03 12.34
N MET A 24 9.81 -10.78 12.56
CA MET A 24 10.63 -9.97 11.65
C MET A 24 10.72 -10.57 10.26
N ILE A 25 10.99 -11.88 10.14
CA ILE A 25 11.02 -12.56 8.85
C ILE A 25 9.69 -12.43 8.11
N ARG A 26 8.57 -12.57 8.82
CA ARG A 26 7.24 -12.39 8.19
C ARG A 26 6.98 -10.95 7.75
N ILE A 27 7.44 -9.96 8.53
CA ILE A 27 7.33 -8.55 8.15
C ILE A 27 8.19 -8.28 6.92
N GLU A 28 9.40 -8.82 6.86
CA GLU A 28 10.28 -8.72 5.69
C GLU A 28 9.60 -9.26 4.43
N THR A 29 8.98 -10.45 4.50
CA THR A 29 8.22 -11.01 3.38
C THR A 29 7.09 -10.09 2.93
N ILE A 30 6.33 -9.52 3.86
CA ILE A 30 5.25 -8.55 3.56
C ILE A 30 5.83 -7.32 2.86
N VAL A 31 6.94 -6.78 3.35
CA VAL A 31 7.57 -5.58 2.79
C VAL A 31 8.11 -5.84 1.39
N LEU A 32 8.78 -6.97 1.15
CA LEU A 32 9.28 -7.33 -0.18
C LEU A 32 8.12 -7.44 -1.19
N PHE A 33 7.01 -8.06 -0.80
CA PHE A 33 5.82 -8.09 -1.63
C PHE A 33 5.26 -6.69 -1.91
N LEU A 34 5.19 -5.81 -0.91
CA LEU A 34 4.72 -4.43 -1.09
C LEU A 34 5.59 -3.66 -2.10
N LEU A 35 6.91 -3.76 -1.97
CA LEU A 35 7.86 -3.10 -2.88
C LEU A 35 7.69 -3.61 -4.31
N GLU A 36 7.55 -4.93 -4.48
CA GLU A 36 7.32 -5.53 -5.80
C GLU A 36 6.02 -5.03 -6.42
N GLN A 37 4.90 -5.01 -5.67
CA GLN A 37 3.63 -4.52 -6.19
C GLN A 37 3.66 -3.02 -6.51
N GLN A 38 4.32 -2.21 -5.68
CA GLN A 38 4.53 -0.79 -5.97
C GLN A 38 5.32 -0.60 -7.27
N GLY A 39 6.39 -1.37 -7.49
CA GLY A 39 7.17 -1.33 -8.74
C GLY A 39 6.34 -1.72 -9.96
N ARG A 40 5.52 -2.77 -9.86
CA ARG A 40 4.59 -3.18 -10.94
C ARG A 40 3.57 -2.09 -11.27
N LEU A 41 2.95 -1.48 -10.26
CA LEU A 41 2.02 -0.37 -10.45
C LEU A 41 2.70 0.85 -11.08
N ALA A 42 3.89 1.22 -10.57
CA ALA A 42 4.67 2.33 -11.12
C ALA A 42 5.02 2.12 -12.60
N SER A 43 5.47 0.92 -12.98
CA SER A 43 5.77 0.59 -14.38
C SER A 43 4.53 0.65 -15.27
N ARG A 44 3.36 0.19 -14.78
CA ARG A 44 2.10 0.34 -15.52
C ARG A 44 1.73 1.80 -15.71
N ILE A 45 1.80 2.62 -14.66
CA ILE A 45 1.51 4.06 -14.74
C ILE A 45 2.44 4.75 -15.74
N GLU A 46 3.73 4.43 -15.74
CA GLU A 46 4.71 4.98 -16.69
C GLU A 46 4.35 4.65 -18.14
N LYS A 47 3.99 3.39 -18.43
CA LYS A 47 3.58 2.96 -19.77
C LYS A 47 2.32 3.67 -20.24
N LEU A 48 1.30 3.77 -19.39
CA LEU A 48 0.07 4.50 -19.69
C LEU A 48 0.37 6.01 -19.88
N GLY A 49 1.33 6.56 -19.13
CA GLY A 49 1.77 7.95 -19.27
C GLY A 49 2.39 8.23 -20.64
N LYS A 50 3.16 7.27 -21.19
CA LYS A 50 3.71 7.34 -22.55
C LYS A 50 2.60 7.28 -23.61
N GLN A 51 1.64 6.38 -23.48
CA GLN A 51 0.49 6.31 -24.38
C GLN A 51 -0.33 7.60 -24.37
N ARG A 52 -0.54 8.17 -23.18
CA ARG A 52 -1.18 9.47 -23.01
C ARG A 52 -0.44 10.60 -23.72
N ALA A 53 0.89 10.61 -23.69
CA ALA A 53 1.69 11.62 -24.38
C ALA A 53 1.56 11.51 -25.91
N ILE A 54 1.45 10.30 -26.47
CA ILE A 54 1.18 10.10 -27.90
C ILE A 54 -0.22 10.60 -28.26
N LEU A 55 -1.24 10.24 -27.47
CA LEU A 55 -2.61 10.70 -27.68
C LEU A 55 -2.81 12.20 -27.44
N ALA A 56 -1.87 12.85 -26.75
CA ALA A 56 -1.84 14.30 -26.62
C ALA A 56 -1.55 15.01 -27.94
N GLU A 57 -0.73 14.40 -28.80
CA GLU A 57 -0.37 14.94 -30.11
C GLU A 57 -1.42 14.59 -31.17
N GLN A 58 -1.96 13.37 -31.10
CA GLN A 58 -2.96 12.85 -32.04
C GLN A 58 -4.16 12.29 -31.26
N PRO A 59 -5.19 13.12 -30.99
CA PRO A 59 -6.32 12.71 -30.19
C PRO A 59 -7.22 11.72 -30.94
N ASP A 60 -7.42 10.56 -30.33
CA ASP A 60 -8.43 9.58 -30.71
C ASP A 60 -9.34 9.30 -29.51
N ILE A 61 -10.64 9.58 -29.67
CA ILE A 61 -11.65 9.47 -28.61
C ILE A 61 -11.76 8.02 -28.11
N SER A 62 -11.68 7.03 -29.00
CA SER A 62 -11.77 5.62 -28.62
C SER A 62 -10.57 5.20 -27.77
N ALA A 63 -9.36 5.53 -28.24
CA ALA A 63 -8.13 5.25 -27.51
C ALA A 63 -8.05 6.00 -26.15
N ILE A 64 -8.61 7.21 -26.06
CA ILE A 64 -8.71 7.95 -24.80
C ILE A 64 -9.64 7.24 -23.81
N ALA A 65 -10.77 6.69 -24.26
CA ALA A 65 -11.68 5.93 -23.42
C ALA A 65 -11.02 4.65 -22.89
N GLU A 66 -10.33 3.89 -23.75
CA GLU A 66 -9.58 2.69 -23.36
C GLU A 66 -8.47 3.02 -22.35
N LEU A 67 -7.71 4.10 -22.59
CA LEU A 67 -6.66 4.55 -21.70
C LEU A 67 -7.19 4.89 -20.30
N ARG A 68 -8.39 5.48 -20.21
CA ARG A 68 -9.04 5.76 -18.92
C ARG A 68 -9.40 4.50 -18.16
N GLU A 69 -9.97 3.51 -18.84
CA GLU A 69 -10.29 2.24 -18.20
C GLU A 69 -9.01 1.50 -17.77
N ALA A 70 -7.93 1.58 -18.54
CA ALA A 70 -6.63 1.04 -18.13
C ALA A 70 -6.08 1.72 -16.86
N TYR A 71 -6.19 3.05 -16.73
CA TYR A 71 -5.86 3.75 -15.47
C TYR A 71 -6.79 3.35 -14.32
N ARG A 72 -8.07 3.11 -14.60
CA ARG A 72 -9.05 2.65 -13.60
C ARG A 72 -8.66 1.29 -13.04
N GLU A 73 -8.23 0.36 -13.89
CA GLU A 73 -7.72 -0.95 -13.47
C GLU A 73 -6.52 -0.83 -12.54
N VAL A 74 -5.56 0.06 -12.86
CA VAL A 74 -4.43 0.36 -11.96
C VAL A 74 -4.93 0.86 -10.61
N GLY A 75 -5.96 1.72 -10.59
CA GLY A 75 -6.61 2.18 -9.37
C GLY A 75 -7.24 1.05 -8.55
N LEU A 76 -7.91 0.10 -9.22
CA LEU A 76 -8.48 -1.08 -8.55
C LEU A 76 -7.40 -1.95 -7.90
N ASP A 77 -6.28 -2.15 -8.59
CA ASP A 77 -5.16 -2.92 -8.03
C ASP A 77 -4.47 -2.19 -6.87
N LEU A 78 -4.39 -0.86 -6.93
CA LEU A 78 -3.92 -0.03 -5.82
C LEU A 78 -4.83 -0.16 -4.59
N ILE A 79 -6.16 -0.21 -4.77
CA ILE A 79 -7.12 -0.45 -3.68
C ILE A 79 -6.90 -1.84 -3.07
N LYS A 80 -6.65 -2.88 -3.88
CA LYS A 80 -6.32 -4.22 -3.37
C LYS A 80 -5.03 -4.19 -2.54
N LEU A 81 -4.01 -3.47 -3.00
CA LEU A 81 -2.74 -3.31 -2.28
C LEU A 81 -2.93 -2.60 -0.94
N LEU A 82 -3.74 -1.54 -0.89
CA LEU A 82 -4.09 -0.84 0.36
C LEU A 82 -4.76 -1.79 1.37
N LYS A 83 -5.79 -2.55 0.92
CA LYS A 83 -6.45 -3.56 1.75
C LYS A 83 -5.46 -4.60 2.29
N PHE A 84 -4.51 -5.04 1.47
CA PHE A 84 -3.46 -5.96 1.89
C PHE A 84 -2.60 -5.35 3.01
N VAL A 85 -2.18 -4.08 2.89
CA VAL A 85 -1.40 -3.39 3.93
C VAL A 85 -2.21 -3.32 5.24
N ASP A 86 -3.48 -2.92 5.19
CA ASP A 86 -4.35 -2.76 6.35
C ASP A 86 -4.56 -4.07 7.12
N LEU A 87 -4.80 -5.16 6.37
CA LEU A 87 -4.95 -6.51 6.94
C LEU A 87 -3.66 -6.95 7.65
N ASN A 88 -2.50 -6.71 7.03
CA ASN A 88 -1.22 -7.07 7.61
C ASN A 88 -0.87 -6.22 8.84
N ALA A 89 -1.10 -4.91 8.81
CA ALA A 89 -0.92 -4.01 9.95
C ALA A 89 -1.78 -4.45 11.14
N THR A 90 -3.04 -4.79 10.88
CA THR A 90 -3.97 -5.31 11.89
C THR A 90 -3.51 -6.65 12.46
N GLY A 91 -3.08 -7.58 11.59
CA GLY A 91 -2.57 -8.89 11.99
C GLY A 91 -1.31 -8.80 12.86
N ILE A 92 -0.35 -7.95 12.49
CA ILE A 92 0.86 -7.70 13.27
C ILE A 92 0.48 -7.15 14.66
N ARG A 93 -0.40 -6.15 14.73
CA ARG A 93 -0.87 -5.58 16.00
C ARG A 93 -1.53 -6.64 16.89
N LYS A 94 -2.37 -7.52 16.32
CA LYS A 94 -3.01 -8.61 17.05
C LYS A 94 -2.00 -9.62 17.61
N ILE A 95 -0.96 -9.96 16.83
CA ILE A 95 0.11 -10.86 17.28
C ILE A 95 0.89 -10.25 18.43
N LEU A 96 1.30 -8.99 18.30
CA LEU A 96 2.01 -8.28 19.38
C LEU A 96 1.16 -8.21 20.66
N LYS A 97 -0.14 -7.87 20.56
CA LYS A 97 -1.06 -7.92 21.71
C LYS A 97 -1.18 -9.32 22.33
N LYS A 98 -1.08 -10.39 21.54
CA LYS A 98 -1.08 -11.77 22.05
C LYS A 98 0.21 -12.08 22.82
N PHE A 99 1.36 -11.52 22.40
CA PHE A 99 2.60 -11.57 23.17
C PHE A 99 2.47 -10.86 24.51
N ASP A 100 1.98 -9.62 24.50
CA ASP A 100 1.84 -8.84 25.74
C ASP A 100 0.98 -9.57 26.78
N LYS A 101 -0.13 -10.18 26.35
CA LYS A 101 -1.01 -10.99 27.20
C LYS A 101 -0.33 -12.24 27.78
N ARG A 102 0.53 -12.92 27.00
CA ARG A 102 1.21 -14.15 27.44
C ARG A 102 2.36 -13.91 28.39
N PHE A 103 3.02 -12.76 28.27
CA PHE A 103 4.25 -12.46 29.03
C PHE A 103 4.08 -11.35 30.06
N SER A 104 2.85 -10.89 30.30
CA SER A 104 2.51 -9.77 31.21
C SER A 104 3.41 -8.54 31.04
N TYR A 105 3.81 -8.29 29.80
CA TYR A 105 4.79 -7.26 29.44
C TYR A 105 4.14 -6.31 28.42
N ARG A 106 4.17 -5.00 28.67
CA ARG A 106 3.56 -3.99 27.77
C ARG A 106 4.58 -3.52 26.73
N PHE A 107 4.91 -4.39 25.76
CA PHE A 107 5.88 -4.06 24.73
C PHE A 107 5.26 -3.54 23.44
N THR A 108 4.03 -3.93 23.10
CA THR A 108 3.43 -3.66 21.79
C THR A 108 3.46 -2.17 21.44
N ASP A 109 3.00 -1.31 22.34
CA ASP A 109 2.85 0.12 22.04
C ASP A 109 4.21 0.80 21.89
N TYR A 110 5.19 0.42 22.72
CA TYR A 110 6.58 0.88 22.57
C TYR A 110 7.18 0.37 21.26
N TYR A 111 7.02 -0.91 20.95
CA TYR A 111 7.63 -1.54 19.78
C TYR A 111 7.08 -0.99 18.47
N VAL A 112 5.76 -0.86 18.36
CA VAL A 112 5.12 -0.30 17.17
C VAL A 112 5.54 1.16 17.01
N SER A 113 5.45 1.99 18.05
CA SER A 113 5.76 3.42 17.94
C SER A 113 7.24 3.68 17.63
N SER A 114 8.17 2.99 18.30
CA SER A 114 9.61 3.18 18.07
C SER A 114 10.06 2.64 16.71
N ARG A 115 9.55 1.47 16.29
CA ARG A 115 9.96 0.87 15.02
C ARG A 115 9.25 1.48 13.82
N SER A 116 7.95 1.79 13.88
CA SER A 116 7.25 2.41 12.75
C SER A 116 7.76 3.79 12.38
N ASN A 117 8.48 4.47 13.29
CA ASN A 117 9.03 5.81 13.07
C ASN A 117 10.52 5.80 12.73
N HIS A 118 11.18 4.64 12.78
CA HIS A 118 12.60 4.54 12.44
C HIS A 118 12.79 4.41 10.92
N PRO A 119 13.66 5.22 10.28
CA PRO A 119 13.74 5.36 8.82
C PRO A 119 14.11 4.06 8.07
N TYR A 120 14.82 3.15 8.74
CA TYR A 120 15.19 1.85 8.17
C TYR A 120 14.32 0.69 8.66
N SER A 121 13.19 0.97 9.31
CA SER A 121 12.33 -0.10 9.81
C SER A 121 11.38 -0.59 8.73
N GLN A 122 11.39 -1.91 8.52
CA GLN A 122 10.39 -2.60 7.70
C GLN A 122 8.95 -2.39 8.22
N LEU A 123 8.76 -2.13 9.51
CA LEU A 123 7.43 -1.79 10.07
C LEU A 123 6.90 -0.46 9.52
N GLN A 124 7.76 0.48 9.16
CA GLN A 124 7.35 1.76 8.59
C GLN A 124 6.60 1.57 7.28
N GLN A 125 7.07 0.66 6.42
CA GLN A 125 6.45 0.37 5.12
C GLN A 125 4.99 -0.09 5.27
N VAL A 126 4.72 -0.91 6.30
CA VAL A 126 3.37 -1.44 6.58
C VAL A 126 2.49 -0.44 7.33
N PHE A 127 3.03 0.29 8.32
CA PHE A 127 2.23 1.16 9.19
C PHE A 127 2.10 2.62 8.72
N LYS A 128 2.94 3.05 7.78
CA LYS A 128 2.92 4.42 7.22
C LYS A 128 2.63 4.46 5.73
N HIS A 129 2.36 3.30 5.11
CA HIS A 129 2.07 3.19 3.67
C HIS A 129 3.13 3.88 2.79
N VAL A 130 4.41 3.78 3.19
CA VAL A 130 5.51 4.44 2.47
C VAL A 130 5.53 3.98 1.00
N GLY A 131 5.73 4.92 0.08
CA GLY A 131 5.72 4.66 -1.37
C GLY A 131 4.32 4.58 -1.99
N VAL A 132 3.30 4.12 -1.27
CA VAL A 132 1.92 4.01 -1.80
C VAL A 132 1.35 5.39 -2.14
N GLY A 133 1.59 6.40 -1.29
CA GLY A 133 1.14 7.77 -1.54
C GLY A 133 1.71 8.38 -2.82
N ALA A 134 2.94 8.04 -3.18
CA ALA A 134 3.55 8.48 -4.44
C ALA A 134 2.88 7.83 -5.66
N VAL A 135 2.54 6.54 -5.58
CA VAL A 135 1.79 5.83 -6.61
C VAL A 135 0.38 6.43 -6.78
N VAL A 136 -0.31 6.72 -5.67
CA VAL A 136 -1.61 7.42 -5.68
C VAL A 136 -1.45 8.78 -6.36
N GLY A 137 -0.49 9.60 -5.94
CA GLY A 137 -0.27 10.92 -6.52
C GLY A 137 0.02 10.90 -8.02
N ALA A 138 0.85 9.95 -8.46
CA ALA A 138 1.15 9.74 -9.88
C ALA A 138 -0.12 9.36 -10.66
N LEU A 139 -0.91 8.40 -10.15
CA LEU A 139 -2.16 7.97 -10.79
C LEU A 139 -3.19 9.11 -10.85
N SER A 140 -3.41 9.81 -9.73
CA SER A 140 -4.37 10.91 -9.63
C SER A 140 -4.03 12.05 -10.57
N ARG A 141 -2.76 12.46 -10.64
CA ARG A 141 -2.31 13.46 -11.62
C ARG A 141 -2.55 12.97 -13.05
N ASN A 142 -2.25 11.71 -13.34
CA ASN A 142 -2.41 11.20 -14.70
C ASN A 142 -3.88 11.18 -15.18
N LEU A 143 -4.80 10.83 -14.28
CA LEU A 143 -6.24 10.87 -14.53
C LEU A 143 -6.80 12.30 -14.62
N ALA A 144 -6.32 13.23 -13.79
CA ALA A 144 -6.75 14.62 -13.82
C ALA A 144 -6.44 15.28 -15.16
N ASP A 145 -5.23 15.09 -15.68
CA ASP A 145 -4.82 15.65 -16.99
C ASP A 145 -5.69 15.09 -18.14
N LEU A 146 -6.21 13.86 -18.01
CA LEU A 146 -7.13 13.27 -18.99
C LEU A 146 -8.53 13.88 -18.90
N GLN A 147 -9.01 14.22 -17.69
CA GLN A 147 -10.32 14.83 -17.47
C GLN A 147 -10.38 16.27 -17.97
N GLU A 148 -9.34 17.08 -17.70
CA GLU A 148 -9.26 18.46 -18.16
C GLU A 148 -9.35 18.56 -19.69
N ARG A 149 -8.71 17.63 -20.40
CA ARG A 149 -8.71 17.59 -21.85
C ARG A 149 -10.02 17.09 -22.45
N GLN A 150 -10.75 16.21 -21.77
CA GLN A 150 -12.08 15.80 -22.22
C GLN A 150 -13.03 17.00 -22.36
N GLY A 151 -12.95 17.98 -21.45
CA GLY A 151 -13.73 19.21 -21.56
C GLY A 151 -13.42 20.03 -22.82
N SER A 152 -12.21 19.87 -23.38
CA SER A 152 -11.80 20.48 -24.65
C SER A 152 -12.30 19.70 -25.88
N TYR A 153 -12.40 18.37 -25.77
CA TYR A 153 -12.84 17.49 -26.86
C TYR A 153 -14.36 17.26 -26.92
N LEU A 154 -15.10 17.53 -25.84
CA LEU A 154 -16.55 17.51 -25.89
C LEU A 154 -17.04 18.70 -26.72
N SER A 155 -17.56 18.42 -27.92
CA SER A 155 -18.30 19.43 -28.67
C SER A 155 -19.48 19.91 -27.83
N ILE A 156 -19.83 21.20 -27.92
CA ILE A 156 -21.06 21.76 -27.33
C ILE A 156 -22.34 21.04 -27.83
N TYR A 157 -22.23 20.28 -28.92
CA TYR A 157 -23.30 19.47 -29.49
C TYR A 157 -23.31 18.00 -29.01
N ASP A 158 -22.24 17.53 -28.36
CA ASP A 158 -22.12 16.15 -27.85
C ASP A 158 -22.64 16.02 -26.41
N GLN A 159 -23.09 17.12 -25.80
CA GLN A 159 -23.82 17.05 -24.54
C GLN A 159 -25.15 16.31 -24.81
N PRO A 160 -25.45 15.21 -24.08
CA PRO A 160 -26.76 14.60 -24.19
C PRO A 160 -27.76 15.69 -23.84
N ALA A 161 -28.68 15.99 -24.77
CA ALA A 161 -29.73 16.98 -24.58
C ALA A 161 -30.47 16.66 -23.28
N SER A 162 -30.05 17.26 -22.18
CA SER A 162 -30.61 17.06 -20.87
C SER A 162 -31.93 17.81 -20.85
N ALA A 163 -32.96 17.06 -21.25
CA ALA A 163 -34.37 17.21 -20.92
C ALA A 163 -34.91 18.66 -20.90
N LEU A 164 -35.41 19.09 -22.05
CA LEU A 164 -36.64 19.89 -22.08
C LEU A 164 -37.79 19.02 -21.55
N LYS A 165 -37.97 18.99 -20.22
CA LYS A 165 -39.23 18.59 -19.58
C LYS A 165 -39.40 19.34 -18.27
#